data_AF-A0A1E5KV70-F1
#
_entry.id   AF-A0A1E5KV70-F1
#
_cell.length_a   1.000
_cell.length_b   1.000
_cell.length_c   1.000
_cell.angle_alpha   90.00
_cell.angle_beta   90.00
_cell.angle_gamma   90.00
#
_symmetry.space_group_name_H-M   'P 1'
#
loop_
_entity.id
_entity.type
_entity.pdbx_description
1 polymer ?
#
loop_
_entity_poly.entity_id
_entity_poly.type
_entity_poly.pdbx_seq_one_letter_code
_entity_poly.pdbx_strand_id
1 'polypeptide(L)'
;MGNIASDIGTATAAVGGLQSVSVNKGQQVTLGTSTVASMKAGAELSNQLLSNLSDLVECVKEQSQSFPKIAEMIAIEDSKINF
;
A
#
# COMPACT_ATOMS: atom_id res chain seq x y z
N MET A 1 5.61 -29.55 -19.13
CA MET A 1 4.99 -28.52 -18.28
C MET A 1 6.08 -27.54 -17.91
N GLY A 2 5.94 -26.27 -18.26
CA GLY A 2 6.94 -25.26 -17.88
C GLY A 2 6.84 -25.00 -16.38
N ASN A 3 7.98 -24.95 -15.69
CA ASN A 3 8.07 -24.56 -14.29
C ASN A 3 7.30 -23.25 -14.09
N ILE A 4 6.47 -23.18 -13.05
CA ILE A 4 5.91 -21.92 -12.60
C ILE A 4 7.06 -21.26 -11.82
N ALA A 5 8.07 -20.78 -12.56
CA ALA A 5 9.28 -20.26 -11.98
C ALA A 5 8.92 -19.09 -11.06
N SER A 6 8.99 -19.33 -9.75
CA SER A 6 8.77 -18.32 -8.75
C SER A 6 9.89 -17.28 -8.82
N ASP A 7 9.52 -16.02 -8.90
CA ASP A 7 10.47 -14.90 -8.81
C ASP A 7 10.24 -14.13 -7.50
N ILE A 8 10.71 -14.74 -6.41
CA ILE A 8 10.70 -14.15 -5.07
C ILE A 8 11.41 -12.79 -5.08
N GLY A 9 12.46 -12.64 -5.89
CA GLY A 9 13.22 -11.40 -6.03
C GLY A 9 12.35 -10.26 -6.57
N THR A 10 11.64 -10.51 -7.67
CA THR A 10 10.71 -9.54 -8.28
C THR A 10 9.52 -9.25 -7.37
N ALA A 11 8.95 -10.26 -6.70
CA ALA A 11 7.86 -10.04 -5.74
C ALA A 11 8.31 -9.18 -4.55
N THR A 12 9.51 -9.43 -4.01
CA THR A 12 10.09 -8.66 -2.91
C THR A 12 10.43 -7.23 -3.33
N ALA A 13 10.98 -7.04 -4.55
CA ALA A 13 11.30 -5.73 -5.09
C ALA A 13 10.03 -4.89 -5.30
N ALA A 14 8.96 -5.49 -5.83
CA ALA A 14 7.67 -4.82 -6.02
C ALA A 14 7.06 -4.37 -4.68
N VAL A 15 7.12 -5.23 -3.66
CA VAL A 15 6.69 -4.88 -2.29
C VAL A 15 7.57 -3.79 -1.68
N GLY A 16 8.88 -3.83 -1.88
CA GLY A 16 9.80 -2.78 -1.44
C GLY A 16 9.44 -1.41 -2.04
N GLY A 17 9.09 -1.38 -3.33
CA GLY A 17 8.58 -0.18 -4.00
C GLY A 17 7.31 0.36 -3.35
N LEU A 18 6.33 -0.50 -3.07
CA LEU A 18 5.09 -0.12 -2.38
C LEU A 18 5.34 0.39 -0.96
N GLN A 19 6.27 -0.22 -0.23
CA GLN A 19 6.61 0.19 1.13
C GLN A 19 7.26 1.57 1.19
N SER A 20 7.94 1.98 0.12
CA SER A 20 8.57 3.31 0.01
C SER A 20 7.57 4.46 -0.13
N VAL A 21 6.31 4.18 -0.50
CA VAL A 21 5.25 5.19 -0.62
C VAL A 21 4.89 5.70 0.77
N SER A 22 5.08 6.99 1.05
CA SER A 22 4.68 7.60 2.32
C SER A 22 3.65 8.69 2.09
N VAL A 23 2.66 8.75 2.97
CA VAL A 23 1.68 9.84 3.04
C VAL A 23 1.95 10.59 4.33
N ASN A 24 2.04 11.92 4.27
CA ASN A 24 2.25 12.75 5.45
C ASN A 24 0.97 12.79 6.32
N LYS A 25 0.86 11.86 7.28
CA LYS A 25 -0.33 11.67 8.13
C LYS A 25 -0.59 12.81 9.14
N GLY A 26 0.30 13.81 9.24
CA GLY A 26 0.24 14.87 10.25
C GLY A 26 -0.19 16.25 9.74
N GLN A 27 -0.44 16.41 8.44
CA GLN A 27 -0.87 17.71 7.90
C GLN A 27 -2.38 17.86 8.03
N GLN A 28 -2.82 18.96 8.63
CA GLN A 28 -4.23 19.33 8.67
C GLN A 28 -4.41 20.72 8.08
N VAL A 29 -5.44 20.86 7.26
CA VAL A 29 -5.91 22.17 6.83
C VAL A 29 -6.69 22.78 7.99
N THR A 30 -6.18 23.87 8.54
CA THR A 30 -6.85 24.67 9.56
C THR A 30 -7.11 26.06 9.03
N LEU A 31 -8.34 26.55 9.22
CA LEU A 31 -8.71 27.92 8.85
C LEU A 31 -8.70 28.77 10.12
N GLY A 32 -7.88 29.82 10.17
CA GLY A 32 -7.68 30.64 11.37
C GLY A 32 -8.97 31.25 11.92
N THR A 33 -9.58 32.20 11.20
CA THR A 33 -10.79 32.92 11.65
C THR A 33 -11.93 32.87 10.64
N SER A 34 -11.84 32.02 9.61
CA SER A 34 -12.85 31.98 8.55
C SER A 34 -14.22 31.58 9.10
N THR A 35 -15.23 32.40 8.81
CA THR A 35 -16.64 32.15 9.16
C THR A 35 -17.45 31.60 7.98
N VAL A 36 -16.85 31.55 6.78
CA VAL A 36 -17.53 31.06 5.56
C VAL A 36 -17.71 29.55 5.64
N ALA A 37 -18.97 29.10 5.66
CA ALA A 37 -19.33 27.70 5.84
C ALA A 37 -18.72 26.77 4.78
N SER A 38 -18.69 27.18 3.51
CA SER A 38 -18.09 26.39 2.42
C SER A 38 -16.59 26.19 2.59
N MET A 39 -15.87 27.16 3.17
CA MET A 39 -14.44 27.00 3.45
C MET A 39 -14.20 26.00 4.58
N LYS A 40 -15.01 26.05 5.66
CA LYS A 40 -14.93 25.07 6.75
C LYS A 40 -15.19 23.64 6.24
N ALA A 41 -16.25 23.47 5.47
CA ALA A 41 -16.57 22.19 4.83
C ALA A 41 -15.44 21.70 3.91
N GLY A 42 -14.83 22.61 3.15
CA GLY A 42 -13.66 22.28 2.32
C GLY A 42 -12.44 21.83 3.13
N ALA A 43 -12.16 22.46 4.27
CA ALA A 43 -11.08 22.06 5.17
C ALA A 43 -11.34 20.68 5.80
N GLU A 44 -12.57 20.43 6.27
CA GLU A 44 -12.99 19.13 6.80
C GLU A 44 -12.86 18.02 5.77
N LEU A 45 -13.39 18.24 4.55
CA LEU A 45 -13.29 17.28 3.45
C LEU A 45 -11.83 17.00 3.08
N SER A 46 -10.99 18.04 3.04
CA SER A 46 -9.55 17.88 2.73
C SER A 46 -8.86 17.00 3.78
N ASN A 47 -9.16 17.21 5.06
CA ASN A 47 -8.60 16.42 6.15
C ASN A 47 -9.08 14.96 6.11
N GLN A 48 -10.36 14.73 5.79
CA GLN A 48 -10.89 13.38 5.60
C GLN A 48 -10.24 12.65 4.42
N LEU A 49 -10.06 13.33 3.29
CA LEU A 49 -9.42 12.76 2.11
C LEU A 49 -7.97 12.36 2.40
N LEU A 50 -7.22 13.18 3.13
CA LEU A 50 -5.85 12.84 3.51
C LEU A 50 -5.79 11.62 4.43
N SER A 51 -6.71 11.51 5.39
CA SER A 51 -6.85 10.32 6.25
C SER A 51 -7.16 9.07 5.43
N ASN A 52 -8.19 9.13 4.59
CA ASN A 52 -8.60 8.00 3.76
C ASN A 52 -7.51 7.55 2.79
N LEU A 53 -6.75 8.48 2.22
CA LEU A 53 -5.61 8.17 1.36
C LEU A 53 -4.49 7.47 2.15
N SER A 54 -4.21 7.94 3.36
CA SER A 54 -3.25 7.31 4.27
C SER A 54 -3.65 5.86 4.57
N ASP A 55 -4.92 5.64 4.92
CA ASP A 55 -5.44 4.31 5.28
C ASP A 55 -5.43 3.37 4.08
N LEU A 56 -5.78 3.87 2.89
CA LEU A 56 -5.69 3.10 1.64
C LEU A 56 -4.26 2.65 1.35
N VAL A 57 -3.28 3.55 1.48
CA VAL A 57 -1.87 3.20 1.25
C VAL A 57 -1.42 2.13 2.24
N GLU A 58 -1.83 2.22 3.51
CA GLU A 58 -1.51 1.22 4.53
C GLU A 58 -2.15 -0.15 4.22
N CYS A 59 -3.44 -0.18 3.87
CA CYS A 59 -4.10 -1.43 3.47
C CYS A 59 -3.44 -2.08 2.25
N VAL A 60 -3.03 -1.30 1.24
CA VAL A 60 -2.35 -1.85 0.06
C VAL A 60 -0.98 -2.40 0.44
N LYS A 61 -0.23 -1.71 1.31
CA LYS A 61 1.06 -2.18 1.83
C LYS A 61 0.91 -3.50 2.58
N GLU A 62 -0.07 -3.61 3.46
CA GLU A 62 -0.36 -4.84 4.20
C GLU A 62 -0.71 -6.00 3.25
N GLN A 63 -1.61 -5.76 2.30
CA GLN A 63 -1.98 -6.78 1.31
C GLN A 63 -0.78 -7.22 0.47
N SER A 64 0.11 -6.28 0.12
CA SER A 64 1.28 -6.56 -0.71
C SER A 64 2.23 -7.59 -0.08
N GLN A 65 2.26 -7.69 1.27
CA GLN A 65 3.07 -8.68 1.99
C GLN A 65 2.65 -10.13 1.72
N SER A 66 1.49 -10.36 1.10
CA SER A 66 1.04 -11.69 0.72
C SER A 66 1.76 -12.22 -0.53
N PHE A 67 2.20 -11.34 -1.43
CA PHE A 67 2.82 -11.77 -2.69
C PHE A 67 4.16 -12.50 -2.50
N PRO A 68 5.11 -12.03 -1.65
CA PRO A 68 6.33 -12.78 -1.37
C PRO A 68 6.06 -14.15 -0.75
N LYS A 69 5.07 -14.26 0.14
CA LYS A 69 4.68 -15.54 0.77
C LYS A 69 4.13 -16.53 -0.25
N ILE A 70 3.32 -16.06 -1.21
CA ILE A 70 2.81 -16.88 -2.31
C ILE A 70 3.98 -17.32 -3.20
N ALA A 71 4.89 -16.41 -3.54
CA ALA A 71 6.07 -16.73 -4.33
C ALA A 71 6.95 -17.78 -3.64
N GLU A 72 7.14 -17.68 -2.32
CA GLU A 72 7.86 -18.69 -1.53
C GLU A 72 7.17 -20.06 -1.56
N MET A 73 5.84 -20.10 -1.41
CA MET A 73 5.07 -21.35 -1.52
C MET A 73 5.21 -22.00 -2.89
N ILE A 74 5.16 -21.21 -3.98
CA ILE A 74 5.36 -21.71 -5.35
C ILE A 74 6.78 -22.28 -5.50
N ALA A 75 7.81 -21.58 -5.00
CA ALA A 75 9.19 -22.06 -5.08
C ALA A 75 9.38 -23.40 -4.34
N ILE A 76 8.75 -23.55 -3.16
CA ILE A 76 8.77 -24.80 -2.40
C ILE A 76 8.11 -25.93 -3.19
N GLU A 77 6.92 -25.70 -3.76
CA GLU A 77 6.23 -26.73 -4.54
C GLU A 77 6.97 -27.09 -5.83
N ASP A 78 7.50 -26.12 -6.57
CA ASP A 78 8.35 -26.38 -7.74
C ASP A 78 9.58 -27.22 -7.35
N SER A 79 10.19 -26.97 -6.17
CA SER A 79 11.32 -27.77 -5.68
C SER A 79 10.97 -29.20 -5.26
N LYS A 80 9.69 -29.51 -5.03
CA LYS A 80 9.24 -30.89 -4.75
C LYS A 80 9.00 -31.69 -6.02
N ILE A 81 8.71 -31.01 -7.14
CA ILE A 81 8.55 -31.62 -8.47
C ILE A 81 9.93 -31.70 -9.14
N ASN A 82 10.84 -32.46 -8.55
CA ASN A 82 12.08 -32.86 -9.23
C ASN A 82 11.83 -34.18 -9.97
N PHE A 83 11.97 -34.18 -11.31
CA PHE A 83 12.04 -35.39 -12.14
C PHE A 83 13.49 -35.89 -12.22
#